data_AF-A0A0K8QHG1-F1
#
_entry.id   AF-A0A0K8QHG1-F1
#
_cell.length_a   1.000
_cell.length_b   1.000
_cell.length_c   1.000
_cell.angle_alpha   90.00
_cell.angle_beta   90.00
_cell.angle_gamma   90.00
#
_symmetry.space_group_name_H-M   'P 1'
#
loop_
_entity.id
_entity.type
_entity.pdbx_description
1 polymer ?
#
loop_
_entity_poly.entity_id
_entity_poly.type
_entity_poly.pdbx_seq_one_letter_code
_entity_poly.pdbx_strand_id
1 'polypeptide(L)'
;MTSQLRLIDTASDWLYSVLSNPDGDVVLTSPYLSHAVCRSIAGAAIGSSRSWTLYTTLDPYAVASTFLSVPGMALMLDAGVKVRHVDRLHAKCFIVGSRGMLGSANLTGAGLGSSVNANRELGVELDPDQIEKTRTMINAWPSRSVSRSDLDDLAEQAKRLPKPAPGVRDQDEDSALLDIERLLADAREPERSLWVKVEDGAPVLDHWRQEWRFANPGSKRGDKWIGEPSIKTGDLSSSARQGPRTATS
;
A
#
# COMPACT_ATOMS: atom_id res chain seq x y z
N MET A 1 -13.16 33.88 -13.41
CA MET A 1 -12.69 32.96 -14.45
C MET A 1 -12.75 31.56 -13.87
N THR A 2 -13.63 30.71 -14.38
CA THR A 2 -13.65 29.28 -14.03
C THR A 2 -12.45 28.64 -14.69
N SER A 3 -11.44 28.28 -13.89
CA SER A 3 -10.35 27.43 -14.36
C SER A 3 -10.95 26.09 -14.80
N GLN A 4 -10.60 25.63 -16.00
CA GLN A 4 -11.01 24.32 -16.47
C GLN A 4 -10.21 23.27 -15.71
N LEU A 5 -10.88 22.49 -14.87
CA LEU A 5 -10.29 21.32 -14.21
C LEU A 5 -9.70 20.39 -15.29
N ARG A 6 -8.38 20.24 -15.27
CA ARG A 6 -7.66 19.38 -16.21
C ARG A 6 -7.63 17.96 -15.66
N LEU A 7 -8.19 17.02 -16.43
CA LEU A 7 -8.02 15.59 -16.16
C LEU A 7 -6.56 15.17 -16.45
N ILE A 8 -6.03 14.33 -15.58
CA ILE A 8 -4.68 13.76 -15.68
C ILE A 8 -4.82 12.24 -15.65
N ASP A 9 -4.39 11.59 -16.73
CA ASP A 9 -4.34 10.12 -16.87
C ASP A 9 -2.91 9.57 -16.74
N THR A 10 -1.90 10.43 -16.87
CA THR A 10 -0.48 10.11 -16.73
C THR A 10 0.17 11.05 -15.70
N ALA A 11 0.23 10.61 -14.44
CA ALA A 11 0.69 11.44 -13.32
C ALA A 11 2.20 11.74 -13.36
N SER A 12 3.03 10.90 -13.99
CA SER A 12 4.48 11.13 -14.11
C SER A 12 4.82 12.40 -14.87
N ASP A 13 4.15 12.63 -16.00
CA ASP A 13 4.43 13.77 -16.88
C ASP A 13 4.10 15.07 -16.17
N TRP A 14 2.95 15.11 -15.49
CA TRP A 14 2.58 16.23 -14.65
C TRP A 14 3.61 16.44 -13.54
N LEU A 15 3.91 15.41 -12.74
CA LEU A 15 4.76 15.53 -11.56
C LEU A 15 6.18 15.99 -11.91
N TYR A 16 6.83 15.34 -12.88
CA TYR A 16 8.21 15.70 -13.22
C TYR A 16 8.30 17.06 -13.92
N SER A 17 7.27 17.48 -14.66
CA SER A 17 7.24 18.83 -15.24
C SER A 17 7.25 19.91 -14.15
N VAL A 18 6.42 19.76 -13.10
CA VAL A 18 6.32 20.77 -12.04
C VAL A 18 7.50 20.74 -11.07
N LEU A 19 8.09 19.56 -10.83
CA LEU A 19 9.26 19.41 -9.94
C LEU A 19 10.55 20.03 -10.50
N SER A 20 10.63 20.24 -11.81
CA SER A 20 11.84 20.79 -12.46
C SER A 20 12.18 22.22 -12.02
N ASN A 21 11.17 23.03 -11.69
CA ASN A 21 11.34 24.39 -11.20
C ASN A 21 10.18 24.83 -10.30
N PRO A 22 10.16 24.41 -9.02
CA PRO A 22 9.08 24.76 -8.10
C PRO A 22 9.04 26.26 -7.80
N ASP A 23 7.91 26.90 -8.09
CA ASP A 23 7.68 28.32 -7.81
C ASP A 23 7.29 28.60 -6.34
N GLY A 24 7.15 27.54 -5.54
CA GLY A 24 6.86 27.61 -4.11
C GLY A 24 7.11 26.29 -3.39
N ASP A 25 6.62 26.20 -2.15
CA ASP A 25 6.84 25.04 -1.30
C ASP A 25 6.14 23.78 -1.79
N VAL A 26 6.80 22.65 -1.58
CA VAL A 26 6.38 21.33 -2.05
C VAL A 26 5.78 20.52 -0.92
N VAL A 27 4.57 20.03 -1.12
CA VAL A 27 3.86 19.13 -0.20
C VAL A 27 3.38 17.91 -0.99
N LEU A 28 3.89 16.74 -0.65
CA LEU A 28 3.54 15.48 -1.28
C LEU A 28 2.87 14.57 -0.26
N THR A 29 1.85 13.82 -0.70
CA THR A 29 1.18 12.81 0.13
C THR A 29 1.07 11.52 -0.65
N SER A 30 1.53 10.41 -0.09
CA SER A 30 1.30 9.08 -0.65
C SER A 30 1.66 7.99 0.37
N PRO A 31 0.82 6.95 0.53
CA PRO A 31 1.16 5.83 1.42
C PRO A 31 2.28 4.95 0.85
N TYR A 32 2.41 4.87 -0.48
CA TYR A 32 3.34 3.96 -1.14
C TYR A 32 4.33 4.72 -1.99
N LEU A 33 5.61 4.36 -1.85
CA LEU A 33 6.74 5.10 -2.40
C LEU A 33 7.74 4.10 -2.97
N SER A 34 8.05 4.23 -4.26
CA SER A 34 9.11 3.43 -4.88
C SER A 34 10.46 4.15 -4.78
N HIS A 35 11.55 3.38 -4.70
CA HIS A 35 12.91 3.94 -4.60
C HIS A 35 13.25 4.91 -5.74
N ALA A 36 12.92 4.56 -6.97
CA ALA A 36 13.25 5.37 -8.14
C ALA A 36 12.54 6.74 -8.11
N VAL A 37 11.27 6.77 -7.71
CA VAL A 37 10.49 8.00 -7.59
C VAL A 37 11.05 8.87 -6.44
N CYS A 38 11.34 8.28 -5.28
CA CYS A 38 11.99 9.00 -4.19
C CYS A 38 13.32 9.62 -4.62
N ARG A 39 14.15 8.88 -5.35
CA ARG A 39 15.44 9.39 -5.86
C ARG A 39 15.26 10.61 -6.78
N SER A 40 14.28 10.57 -7.68
CA SER A 40 13.99 11.71 -8.57
C SER A 40 13.54 12.94 -7.78
N ILE A 41 12.64 12.76 -6.80
CA ILE A 41 12.15 13.84 -5.95
C ILE A 41 13.29 14.41 -5.08
N ALA A 42 14.08 13.55 -4.44
CA ALA A 42 15.25 13.94 -3.67
C ALA A 42 16.25 14.74 -4.52
N GLY A 43 16.50 14.32 -5.76
CA GLY A 43 17.34 15.04 -6.71
C GLY A 43 16.84 16.46 -6.99
N ALA A 44 15.53 16.66 -7.12
CA ALA A 44 14.93 17.98 -7.32
C ALA A 44 14.94 18.85 -6.04
N ALA A 45 14.93 18.22 -4.86
CA ALA A 45 14.99 18.91 -3.58
C ALA A 45 16.40 19.40 -3.22
N ILE A 46 17.45 18.67 -3.61
CA ILE A 46 18.85 19.04 -3.33
C ILE A 46 19.16 20.42 -3.91
N GLY A 47 19.58 21.36 -3.06
CA GLY A 47 19.93 22.71 -3.46
C GLY A 47 18.72 23.62 -3.77
N SER A 48 17.49 23.12 -3.66
CA SER A 48 16.28 23.93 -3.77
C SER A 48 16.20 24.94 -2.62
N SER A 49 15.79 26.17 -2.91
CA SER A 49 15.50 27.18 -1.88
C SER A 49 14.10 27.05 -1.28
N ARG A 50 13.31 26.06 -1.72
CA ARG A 50 11.93 25.82 -1.27
C ARG A 50 11.90 24.82 -0.13
N SER A 51 10.83 24.85 0.66
CA SER A 51 10.61 23.82 1.67
C SER A 51 9.93 22.60 1.03
N TRP A 52 10.35 21.40 1.43
CA TRP A 52 9.82 20.14 0.91
C TRP A 52 9.31 19.28 2.07
N THR A 53 8.05 18.84 1.98
CA THR A 53 7.45 17.95 2.96
C THR A 53 6.76 16.77 2.28
N LEU A 54 7.05 15.56 2.75
CA LEU A 54 6.40 14.32 2.34
C LEU A 54 5.61 13.77 3.53
N TYR A 55 4.29 13.64 3.36
CA TYR A 55 3.43 12.89 4.27
C TYR A 55 3.26 11.48 3.73
N THR A 56 3.61 10.49 4.55
CA THR A 56 3.51 9.07 4.20
C THR A 56 3.10 8.24 5.42
N THR A 57 3.03 6.92 5.27
CA THR A 57 2.79 5.99 6.38
C THR A 57 4.02 5.10 6.56
N LEU A 58 4.39 4.79 7.80
CA LEU A 58 5.38 3.79 8.14
C LEU A 58 4.65 2.46 8.37
N ASP A 59 4.59 1.64 7.33
CA ASP A 59 3.95 0.32 7.37
C ASP A 59 4.97 -0.78 7.06
N PRO A 60 5.36 -1.61 8.06
CA PRO A 60 6.28 -2.72 7.85
C PRO A 60 5.82 -3.72 6.78
N TYR A 61 4.51 -3.91 6.63
CA TYR A 61 3.96 -4.82 5.62
C TYR A 61 4.14 -4.28 4.20
N ALA A 62 3.86 -2.98 3.99
CA ALA A 62 4.12 -2.32 2.72
C ALA A 62 5.60 -2.35 2.34
N VAL A 63 6.52 -2.28 3.32
CA VAL A 63 7.96 -2.45 3.08
C VAL A 63 8.29 -3.89 2.68
N ALA A 64 7.80 -4.88 3.44
CA ALA A 64 8.03 -6.29 3.15
C ALA A 64 7.46 -6.71 1.77
N SER A 65 6.38 -6.05 1.35
CA SER A 65 5.71 -6.26 0.06
C SER A 65 6.25 -5.35 -1.06
N THR A 66 7.32 -4.58 -0.81
CA THR A 66 8.01 -3.70 -1.77
C THR A 66 7.20 -2.50 -2.30
N PHE A 67 6.03 -2.22 -1.73
CA PHE A 67 5.24 -1.02 -2.05
C PHE A 67 5.80 0.26 -1.42
N LEU A 68 6.53 0.14 -0.32
CA LEU A 68 7.14 1.24 0.42
C LEU A 68 8.66 1.08 0.55
N SER A 69 9.41 2.04 0.03
CA SER A 69 10.87 1.99 -0.01
C SER A 69 11.50 2.73 1.16
N VAL A 70 12.05 1.99 2.14
CA VAL A 70 12.88 2.55 3.21
C VAL A 70 14.13 3.26 2.66
N PRO A 71 14.91 2.67 1.73
CA PRO A 71 16.04 3.38 1.11
C PRO A 71 15.62 4.64 0.35
N GLY A 72 14.40 4.65 -0.23
CA GLY A 72 13.86 5.82 -0.90
C GLY A 72 13.58 6.96 0.07
N MET A 73 12.89 6.67 1.19
CA MET A 73 12.67 7.66 2.25
C MET A 73 13.98 8.16 2.87
N ALA A 74 14.98 7.29 2.98
CA ALA A 74 16.31 7.68 3.42
C ALA A 74 16.94 8.75 2.51
N LEU A 75 16.85 8.61 1.18
CA LEU A 75 17.34 9.62 0.24
C LEU A 75 16.60 10.95 0.39
N MET A 76 15.29 10.90 0.66
CA MET A 76 14.47 12.10 0.87
C MET A 76 14.95 12.88 2.10
N LEU A 77 15.24 12.19 3.21
CA LEU A 77 15.80 12.81 4.41
C LEU A 77 17.16 13.47 4.14
N ASP A 78 18.07 12.79 3.42
CA ASP A 78 19.39 13.34 3.06
C ASP A 78 19.27 14.59 2.17
N ALA A 79 18.26 14.64 1.31
CA ALA A 79 17.97 15.79 0.46
C ALA A 79 17.31 16.96 1.21
N GLY A 80 17.11 16.85 2.53
CA GLY A 80 16.47 17.89 3.34
C GLY A 80 14.94 17.91 3.26
N VAL A 81 14.32 16.88 2.67
CA VAL A 81 12.86 16.74 2.67
C VAL A 81 12.38 16.31 4.05
N LYS A 82 11.40 17.05 4.60
CA LYS A 82 10.74 16.69 5.85
C LYS A 82 9.80 15.52 5.61
N VAL A 83 10.15 14.34 6.10
CA VAL A 83 9.25 13.16 6.04
C VAL A 83 8.39 13.12 7.31
N ARG A 84 7.07 12.96 7.14
CA ARG A 84 6.09 12.88 8.23
C ARG A 84 5.25 11.62 8.11
N HIS A 85 5.10 10.92 9.22
CA HIS A 85 4.21 9.76 9.35
C HIS A 85 2.81 10.23 9.72
N VAL A 86 1.80 9.70 9.01
CA VAL A 86 0.37 9.90 9.27
C VAL A 86 -0.29 8.53 9.36
N ASP A 87 -0.96 8.26 10.47
CA ASP A 87 -1.70 7.01 10.67
C ASP A 87 -2.86 6.90 9.67
N ARG A 88 -3.02 5.71 9.07
CA ARG A 88 -4.10 5.39 8.12
C ARG A 88 -4.15 6.34 6.91
N LEU A 89 -3.00 6.86 6.47
CA LEU A 89 -2.92 7.68 5.27
C LEU A 89 -3.29 6.85 4.03
N HIS A 90 -4.20 7.37 3.22
CA HIS A 90 -4.49 6.80 1.90
C HIS A 90 -4.59 7.86 0.78
N ALA A 91 -4.57 9.14 1.15
CA ALA A 91 -4.63 10.24 0.19
C ALA A 91 -3.40 10.24 -0.72
N LYS A 92 -3.60 10.61 -1.99
CA LYS A 92 -2.52 10.96 -2.91
C LYS A 92 -2.79 12.32 -3.52
N CYS A 93 -1.97 13.27 -3.11
CA CYS A 93 -2.05 14.66 -3.51
C CYS A 93 -0.63 15.24 -3.55
N PHE A 94 -0.32 15.90 -4.65
CA PHE A 94 0.98 16.49 -4.91
C PHE A 94 0.77 17.98 -5.15
N ILE A 95 1.37 18.82 -4.31
CA ILE A 95 1.32 20.27 -4.42
C ILE A 95 2.75 20.77 -4.58
N VAL A 96 3.01 21.51 -5.65
CA VAL A 96 4.31 22.07 -6.00
C VAL A 96 4.10 23.55 -6.26
N GLY A 97 4.36 24.37 -5.25
CA GLY A 97 4.10 25.82 -5.29
C GLY A 97 2.65 26.14 -5.68
N SER A 98 2.46 26.77 -6.84
CA SER A 98 1.15 27.18 -7.37
C SER A 98 0.40 26.09 -8.16
N ARG A 99 0.98 24.89 -8.29
CA ARG A 99 0.40 23.76 -9.01
C ARG A 99 0.02 22.64 -8.04
N GLY A 100 -1.11 21.98 -8.27
CA GLY A 100 -1.56 20.87 -7.44
C GLY A 100 -2.29 19.80 -8.24
N MET A 101 -2.10 18.55 -7.88
CA MET A 101 -2.82 17.41 -8.41
C MET A 101 -3.35 16.56 -7.26
N LEU A 102 -4.60 16.09 -7.39
CA LEU A 102 -5.25 15.14 -6.48
C LEU A 102 -5.72 13.94 -7.30
N GLY A 103 -5.46 12.72 -6.84
CA GLY A 103 -5.85 11.53 -7.61
C GLY A 103 -5.60 10.20 -6.91
N SER A 104 -5.64 9.13 -7.69
CA SER A 104 -5.44 7.74 -7.23
C SER A 104 -3.98 7.27 -7.30
N ALA A 105 -3.14 7.98 -8.06
CA ALA A 105 -1.73 7.67 -8.28
C ALA A 105 -0.89 7.70 -7.00
N ASN A 106 -0.30 6.57 -6.60
CA ASN A 106 0.77 6.56 -5.60
C ASN A 106 2.10 7.04 -6.20
N LEU A 107 3.08 7.41 -5.35
CA LEU A 107 4.45 7.78 -5.76
C LEU A 107 5.30 6.53 -6.07
N THR A 108 4.77 5.65 -6.91
CA THR A 108 5.41 4.43 -7.40
C THR A 108 5.52 4.47 -8.93
N GLY A 109 6.38 3.62 -9.50
CA GLY A 109 6.49 3.52 -10.96
C GLY A 109 5.14 3.21 -11.62
N ALA A 110 4.43 2.21 -11.10
CA ALA A 110 3.10 1.80 -11.56
C ALA A 110 2.04 2.87 -11.33
N GLY A 111 1.99 3.47 -10.14
CA GLY A 111 1.02 4.51 -9.80
C GLY A 111 1.21 5.82 -10.57
N LEU A 112 2.43 6.16 -10.99
CA LEU A 112 2.67 7.36 -11.79
C LEU A 112 2.51 7.13 -13.31
N GLY A 113 2.37 5.89 -13.77
CA GLY A 113 2.33 5.58 -15.20
C GLY A 113 3.70 5.44 -15.87
N SER A 114 4.77 5.28 -15.08
CA SER A 114 6.17 5.28 -15.56
C SER A 114 6.81 3.88 -15.66
N SER A 115 6.07 2.82 -15.36
CA SER A 115 6.53 1.43 -15.49
C SER A 115 5.84 0.71 -16.65
N VAL A 116 6.45 -0.40 -17.10
CA VAL A 116 5.90 -1.26 -18.18
C VAL A 116 4.49 -1.74 -17.87
N ASN A 117 4.20 -2.09 -16.61
CA ASN A 117 2.88 -2.47 -16.12
C ASN A 117 2.29 -1.32 -15.29
N ALA A 118 2.00 -0.21 -15.94
CA ALA A 118 1.40 0.96 -15.30
C ALA A 118 -0.04 0.70 -14.85
N ASN A 119 -0.41 1.24 -13.69
CA ASN A 119 -1.81 1.25 -13.24
C ASN A 119 -2.62 2.21 -14.11
N ARG A 120 -3.91 1.92 -14.26
CA ARG A 120 -4.88 2.91 -14.78
C ARG A 120 -5.28 3.83 -13.65
N GLU A 121 -4.75 5.05 -13.68
CA GLU A 121 -4.92 6.03 -12.60
C GLU A 121 -5.65 7.26 -13.14
N LEU A 122 -6.34 7.97 -12.25
CA LEU A 122 -7.03 9.21 -12.58
C LEU A 122 -6.67 10.29 -11.56
N GLY A 123 -6.43 11.49 -12.07
CA GLY A 123 -6.20 12.68 -11.29
C GLY A 123 -6.87 13.90 -11.88
N VAL A 124 -6.99 14.93 -11.05
CA VAL A 124 -7.43 16.25 -11.45
C VAL A 124 -6.40 17.28 -10.99
N GLU A 125 -6.15 18.25 -11.85
CA GLU A 125 -5.43 19.45 -11.48
C GLU A 125 -6.33 20.33 -10.60
N LEU A 126 -5.76 20.85 -9.52
CA LEU A 126 -6.45 21.70 -8.56
C LEU A 126 -6.33 23.17 -8.97
N ASP A 127 -7.40 23.92 -8.78
CA ASP A 127 -7.40 25.37 -8.93
C ASP A 127 -6.69 26.06 -7.74
N PRO A 128 -6.23 27.32 -7.88
CA PRO A 128 -5.46 28.01 -6.83
C PRO A 128 -6.13 28.01 -5.44
N ASP A 129 -7.44 28.26 -5.37
CA ASP A 129 -8.19 28.23 -4.11
C ASP A 129 -8.25 26.82 -3.50
N GLN A 130 -8.30 25.78 -4.34
CA GLN A 130 -8.28 24.38 -3.90
C GLN A 130 -6.90 23.99 -3.41
N ILE A 131 -5.83 24.49 -4.03
CA ILE A 131 -4.45 24.23 -3.63
C ILE A 131 -4.22 24.72 -2.20
N GLU A 132 -4.54 25.98 -1.90
CA GLU A 132 -4.31 26.54 -0.56
C GLU A 132 -5.15 25.86 0.52
N LYS A 133 -6.42 25.56 0.22
CA LYS A 133 -7.30 24.79 1.11
C LYS A 133 -6.76 23.38 1.36
N THR A 134 -6.33 22.70 0.31
CA THR A 134 -5.79 21.32 0.39
C THR A 134 -4.47 21.29 1.16
N ARG A 135 -3.58 22.25 0.90
CA ARG A 135 -2.32 22.42 1.64
C ARG A 135 -2.59 22.63 3.13
N THR A 136 -3.54 23.48 3.48
CA THR A 136 -3.94 23.74 4.87
C THR A 136 -4.49 22.47 5.53
N MET A 137 -5.36 21.72 4.83
CA MET A 137 -5.92 20.46 5.34
C MET A 137 -4.83 19.40 5.58
N ILE A 138 -3.93 19.20 4.62
CA ILE A 138 -2.81 18.24 4.74
C ILE A 138 -1.91 18.61 5.92
N ASN A 139 -1.54 19.88 6.03
CA ASN A 139 -0.65 20.35 7.10
C ASN A 139 -1.26 20.22 8.50
N ALA A 140 -2.60 20.20 8.60
CA ALA A 140 -3.32 20.03 9.85
C ALA A 140 -3.49 18.57 10.27
N TRP A 141 -3.15 17.59 9.42
CA TRP A 141 -3.26 16.18 9.80
C TRP A 141 -2.35 15.84 11.00
N PRO A 142 -2.86 15.07 11.98
CA PRO A 142 -2.02 14.52 13.04
C PRO A 142 -0.85 13.75 12.43
N SER A 143 0.36 14.23 12.68
CA SER A 143 1.56 13.67 12.07
C SER A 143 2.78 13.83 12.96
N ARG A 144 3.69 12.86 12.88
CA ARG A 144 4.99 12.93 13.57
C ARG A 144 6.12 12.99 12.55
N SER A 145 7.21 13.66 12.91
CA SER A 145 8.43 13.65 12.09
C SER A 145 9.00 12.23 12.04
N VAL A 146 9.56 11.86 10.89
CA VAL A 146 10.28 10.60 10.70
C VAL A 146 11.77 10.87 10.72
N SER A 147 12.49 10.13 11.56
CA SER A 147 13.95 10.19 11.69
C SER A 147 14.62 9.01 10.99
N ARG A 148 15.96 9.02 10.93
CA ARG A 148 16.77 7.87 10.49
C ARG A 148 16.49 6.62 11.33
N SER A 149 16.42 6.76 12.66
CA SER A 149 16.13 5.65 13.57
C SER A 149 14.77 5.03 13.31
N ASP A 150 13.75 5.85 13.01
CA ASP A 150 12.41 5.33 12.65
C ASP A 150 12.46 4.46 11.39
N LEU A 151 13.28 4.83 10.41
CA LEU A 151 13.45 4.06 9.18
C LEU A 151 14.20 2.74 9.42
N ASP A 152 15.20 2.76 10.30
CA ASP A 152 15.93 1.54 10.71
C ASP A 152 14.98 0.58 11.45
N ASP A 153 14.19 1.09 12.40
CA ASP A 153 13.18 0.32 13.13
C ASP A 153 12.13 -0.27 12.19
N LEU A 154 11.66 0.52 11.22
CA LEU A 154 10.72 0.08 10.19
C LEU A 154 11.30 -1.07 9.34
N ALA A 155 12.56 -0.95 8.92
CA ALA A 155 13.23 -2.00 8.16
C ALA A 155 13.40 -3.29 8.98
N GLU A 156 13.75 -3.19 10.26
CA GLU A 156 13.85 -4.35 11.15
C GLU A 156 12.49 -5.01 11.40
N GLN A 157 11.42 -4.23 11.56
CA GLN A 157 10.06 -4.78 11.66
C GLN A 157 9.65 -5.50 10.38
N ALA A 158 9.93 -4.94 9.20
CA ALA A 158 9.60 -5.55 7.92
C ALA A 158 10.33 -6.89 7.70
N LYS A 159 11.59 -7.02 8.15
CA LYS A 159 12.36 -8.28 8.07
C LYS A 159 11.76 -9.42 8.88
N ARG A 160 11.00 -9.12 9.93
CA ARG A 160 10.34 -10.11 10.80
C ARG A 160 9.02 -10.62 10.22
N LEU A 161 8.51 -9.96 9.18
CA LEU A 161 7.29 -10.39 8.52
C LEU A 161 7.56 -11.56 7.55
N PRO A 162 6.60 -12.47 7.36
CA PRO A 162 6.68 -13.47 6.31
C PRO A 162 6.90 -12.77 4.97
N LYS A 163 7.86 -13.27 4.17
CA LYS A 163 8.03 -12.78 2.81
C LYS A 163 6.76 -13.10 2.03
N PRO A 164 6.21 -12.15 1.26
CA PRO A 164 5.13 -12.47 0.32
C PRO A 164 5.60 -13.62 -0.57
N ALA A 165 4.71 -14.57 -0.83
CA ALA A 165 5.00 -15.63 -1.80
C ALA A 165 5.40 -14.99 -3.13
N PRO A 166 6.43 -15.50 -3.84
CA PRO A 166 6.77 -15.01 -5.16
C PRO A 166 5.56 -15.26 -6.08
N GLY A 167 4.82 -14.21 -6.44
CA GLY A 167 3.63 -14.35 -7.29
C GLY A 167 2.61 -13.22 -7.22
N VAL A 168 2.62 -12.33 -6.22
CA VAL A 168 1.69 -11.19 -6.18
C VAL A 168 2.20 -10.05 -7.09
N ARG A 169 2.22 -10.30 -8.39
CA ARG A 169 2.19 -9.28 -9.44
C ARG A 169 0.90 -9.52 -10.20
N ASP A 170 0.17 -8.45 -10.48
CA ASP A 170 -1.18 -8.42 -11.06
C ASP A 170 -1.48 -9.66 -11.92
N GLN A 171 -2.38 -10.51 -11.41
CA GLN A 171 -2.75 -11.77 -12.03
C GLN A 171 -3.62 -11.50 -13.26
N ASP A 172 -3.15 -11.92 -14.44
CA ASP A 172 -4.01 -12.20 -15.59
C ASP A 172 -4.98 -13.35 -15.25
N GLU A 173 -6.17 -13.39 -15.85
CA GLU A 173 -7.22 -14.41 -15.58
C GLU A 173 -6.71 -15.86 -15.75
N ASP A 174 -5.78 -16.08 -16.67
CA ASP A 174 -5.10 -17.38 -16.86
C ASP A 174 -4.16 -17.74 -15.71
N SER A 175 -3.56 -16.73 -15.03
CA SER A 175 -2.74 -16.93 -13.83
C SER A 175 -3.60 -17.26 -12.61
N ALA A 176 -4.82 -16.70 -12.52
CA ALA A 176 -5.76 -17.03 -11.46
C ALA A 176 -6.21 -18.49 -11.54
N LEU A 177 -6.41 -19.02 -12.75
CA LEU A 177 -6.70 -20.44 -12.98
C LEU A 177 -5.52 -21.34 -12.56
N LEU A 178 -4.28 -20.97 -12.91
CA LEU A 178 -3.07 -21.66 -12.47
C LEU A 178 -2.89 -21.62 -10.95
N ASP A 179 -3.20 -20.50 -10.31
CA ASP A 179 -3.15 -20.36 -8.86
C ASP A 179 -4.27 -21.15 -8.16
N ILE A 180 -5.45 -21.27 -8.77
CA ILE A 180 -6.53 -22.16 -8.32
C ILE A 180 -6.12 -23.63 -8.48
N GLU A 181 -5.55 -24.03 -9.62
CA GLU A 181 -5.07 -25.39 -9.83
C GLU A 181 -3.96 -25.77 -8.86
N ARG A 182 -3.05 -24.83 -8.58
CA ARG A 182 -1.98 -24.99 -7.60
C ARG A 182 -2.54 -25.06 -6.17
N LEU A 183 -3.54 -24.24 -5.83
CA LEU A 183 -4.26 -24.32 -4.56
C LEU A 183 -4.98 -25.67 -4.41
N LEU A 184 -5.58 -26.18 -5.48
CA LEU A 184 -6.24 -27.49 -5.50
C LEU A 184 -5.25 -28.66 -5.43
N ALA A 185 -4.07 -28.52 -6.02
CA ALA A 185 -2.97 -29.48 -5.89
C ALA A 185 -2.44 -29.52 -4.46
N ASP A 186 -2.16 -28.34 -3.88
CA ASP A 186 -1.75 -28.18 -2.49
C ASP A 186 -2.82 -28.73 -1.52
N ALA A 187 -4.12 -28.55 -1.81
CA ALA A 187 -5.23 -29.12 -1.04
C ALA A 187 -5.32 -30.65 -1.07
N ARG A 188 -4.70 -31.28 -2.07
CA ARG A 188 -4.68 -32.75 -2.25
C ARG A 188 -3.41 -33.39 -1.71
N GLU A 189 -2.44 -32.61 -1.23
CA GLU A 189 -1.21 -33.14 -0.62
C GLU A 189 -1.51 -33.81 0.74
N PRO A 190 -1.11 -35.09 0.95
CA PRO A 190 -1.40 -35.83 2.19
C PRO A 190 -0.80 -35.21 3.46
N GLU A 191 0.26 -34.42 3.33
CA GLU A 191 1.06 -33.84 4.41
C GLU A 191 0.51 -32.51 4.93
N ARG A 192 -0.50 -31.92 4.26
CA ARG A 192 -1.09 -30.62 4.67
C ARG A 192 -2.38 -30.81 5.45
N SER A 193 -2.36 -30.43 6.73
CA SER A 193 -3.45 -30.72 7.68
C SER A 193 -4.25 -29.52 8.18
N LEU A 194 -3.90 -28.27 7.81
CA LEU A 194 -4.58 -27.08 8.33
C LEU A 194 -4.64 -25.94 7.31
N TRP A 195 -5.84 -25.40 7.11
CA TRP A 195 -6.14 -24.26 6.25
C TRP A 195 -6.83 -23.17 7.07
N VAL A 196 -6.31 -21.94 7.04
CA VAL A 196 -6.86 -20.82 7.83
C VAL A 196 -7.37 -19.73 6.88
N LYS A 197 -8.67 -19.46 6.97
CA LYS A 197 -9.31 -18.28 6.41
C LYS A 197 -9.27 -17.16 7.46
N VAL A 198 -8.75 -16.00 7.10
CA VAL A 198 -8.77 -14.83 8.00
C VAL A 198 -10.09 -14.10 7.79
N GLU A 199 -10.85 -13.89 8.86
CA GLU A 199 -12.10 -13.13 8.83
C GLU A 199 -11.90 -11.75 9.46
N ASP A 200 -12.56 -10.73 8.89
CA ASP A 200 -12.74 -9.42 9.53
C ASP A 200 -14.04 -9.45 10.36
N GLY A 201 -13.93 -9.38 11.69
CA GLY A 201 -15.06 -9.38 12.61
C GLY A 201 -14.74 -9.87 14.03
N ALA A 202 -15.71 -9.78 14.95
CA ALA A 202 -15.55 -10.30 16.31
C ALA A 202 -15.45 -11.85 16.29
N PRO A 203 -14.46 -12.45 16.98
CA PRO A 203 -14.13 -13.87 16.80
C PRO A 203 -15.22 -14.81 17.36
N VAL A 204 -15.73 -15.70 16.51
CA VAL A 204 -16.66 -16.78 16.91
C VAL A 204 -15.90 -18.11 16.98
N LEU A 205 -15.23 -18.34 18.11
CA LEU A 205 -14.24 -19.42 18.29
C LEU A 205 -14.85 -20.83 18.39
N ASP A 206 -16.13 -20.97 18.72
CA ASP A 206 -16.75 -22.28 18.94
C ASP A 206 -16.87 -23.12 17.66
N HIS A 207 -16.85 -22.48 16.49
CA HIS A 207 -16.85 -23.15 15.18
C HIS A 207 -15.50 -23.78 14.79
N TRP A 208 -14.41 -23.32 15.39
CA TRP A 208 -13.04 -23.76 15.07
C TRP A 208 -12.61 -25.03 15.85
N ARG A 209 -13.44 -25.49 16.79
CA ARG A 209 -13.11 -26.61 17.70
C ARG A 209 -13.62 -27.98 17.24
N GLN A 210 -14.18 -28.06 16.04
CA GLN A 210 -14.69 -29.30 15.44
C GLN A 210 -13.75 -29.77 14.31
N GLU A 211 -13.74 -31.08 14.01
CA GLU A 211 -12.91 -31.66 12.95
C GLU A 211 -13.39 -31.21 11.56
N TRP A 212 -12.67 -30.27 10.93
CA TRP A 212 -12.93 -29.82 9.55
C TRP A 212 -11.63 -29.72 8.76
N ARG A 213 -11.68 -30.06 7.46
CA ARG A 213 -10.53 -29.90 6.53
C ARG A 213 -10.54 -28.58 5.75
N PHE A 214 -11.68 -27.88 5.70
CA PHE A 214 -11.83 -26.49 5.27
C PHE A 214 -13.02 -25.88 6.03
N ALA A 215 -12.88 -24.68 6.60
CA ALA A 215 -13.93 -24.03 7.38
C ALA A 215 -14.45 -22.75 6.70
N ASN A 216 -15.77 -22.66 6.55
CA ASN A 216 -16.51 -21.43 6.22
C ASN A 216 -17.68 -21.36 7.23
N PRO A 217 -17.99 -20.21 7.86
CA PRO A 217 -19.20 -20.13 8.66
C PRO A 217 -20.40 -20.22 7.72
N GLY A 218 -21.11 -21.35 7.75
CA GLY A 218 -22.43 -21.45 7.11
C GLY A 218 -23.40 -20.44 7.72
N SER A 219 -24.52 -20.17 7.06
CA SER A 219 -25.58 -19.35 7.65
C SER A 219 -26.53 -20.23 8.47
N LYS A 220 -27.00 -19.74 9.63
CA LYS A 220 -28.06 -20.42 10.39
C LYS A 220 -29.43 -20.09 9.81
N ARG A 221 -30.29 -21.10 9.70
CA ARG A 221 -31.74 -20.91 9.56
C ARG A 221 -32.43 -21.75 10.64
N GLY A 222 -32.81 -21.11 11.74
CA GLY A 222 -33.20 -21.80 12.97
C GLY A 222 -32.00 -22.56 13.58
N ASP A 223 -32.23 -23.79 14.06
CA ASP A 223 -31.20 -24.63 14.68
C ASP A 223 -30.36 -25.44 13.67
N LYS A 224 -30.62 -25.29 12.36
CA LYS A 224 -29.86 -25.96 11.31
C LYS A 224 -28.93 -24.99 10.58
N TRP A 225 -27.71 -25.44 10.37
CA TRP A 225 -26.72 -24.81 9.51
C TRP A 225 -27.00 -25.17 8.04
N ILE A 226 -27.00 -24.16 7.16
CA ILE A 226 -27.26 -24.35 5.73
C ILE A 226 -26.17 -23.62 4.94
N GLY A 227 -25.47 -24.35 4.06
CA GLY A 227 -24.49 -23.82 3.10
C GLY A 227 -23.31 -24.76 2.88
N GLU A 228 -22.84 -24.87 1.63
CA GLU A 228 -21.57 -25.53 1.28
C GLU A 228 -20.41 -24.52 1.31
N PRO A 229 -19.17 -24.95 1.57
CA PRO A 229 -17.99 -24.09 1.46
C PRO A 229 -17.88 -23.51 0.04
N SER A 230 -17.69 -22.19 -0.07
CA SER A 230 -17.38 -21.55 -1.35
C SER A 230 -16.25 -20.53 -1.15
N ILE A 231 -15.32 -20.51 -2.11
CA ILE A 231 -14.27 -19.51 -2.24
C ILE A 231 -14.70 -18.61 -3.40
N LYS A 232 -14.68 -17.29 -3.20
CA LYS A 232 -14.99 -16.32 -4.25
C LYS A 232 -13.72 -15.58 -4.66
N THR A 233 -13.70 -15.11 -5.90
CA THR A 233 -12.67 -14.21 -6.41
C THR A 233 -12.52 -13.02 -5.45
N GLY A 234 -11.32 -12.85 -4.88
CA GLY A 234 -11.00 -11.81 -3.89
C GLY A 234 -10.82 -12.30 -2.45
N ASP A 235 -11.10 -13.57 -2.14
CA ASP A 235 -10.86 -14.13 -0.80
C ASP A 235 -9.34 -14.34 -0.54
N LEU A 236 -8.83 -13.77 0.56
CA LEU A 236 -7.45 -13.98 1.02
C LEU A 236 -7.34 -15.25 1.86
N SER A 237 -6.41 -16.14 1.50
CA SER A 237 -6.05 -17.32 2.29
C SER A 237 -4.56 -17.34 2.59
N SER A 238 -4.18 -17.82 3.78
CA SER A 238 -2.76 -17.95 4.17
C SER A 238 -2.52 -19.31 4.82
N SER A 239 -1.32 -19.86 4.64
CA SER A 239 -0.90 -21.13 5.23
C SER A 239 0.32 -20.92 6.12
N ALA A 240 0.31 -21.55 7.30
CA ALA A 240 1.45 -21.56 8.20
C ALA A 240 1.49 -22.88 9.00
N ARG A 241 2.71 -23.39 9.26
CA ARG A 241 2.96 -24.60 10.05
C ARG A 241 3.17 -24.24 11.52
N GLN A 242 2.45 -24.87 12.44
CA GLN A 242 2.94 -25.05 13.82
C GLN A 242 3.50 -26.46 13.95
N GLY A 243 4.75 -26.57 14.41
CA GLY A 243 5.38 -27.85 14.74
C GLY A 243 4.68 -28.55 15.91
N PRO A 244 4.87 -29.87 16.07
CA PRO A 244 4.16 -30.64 17.07
C PRO A 244 4.51 -30.14 18.48
N ARG A 245 3.48 -29.84 19.28
CA ARG A 245 3.62 -29.84 20.74
C ARG A 245 3.81 -31.30 21.17
N THR A 246 5.00 -31.64 21.63
CA THR A 246 5.21 -32.87 22.39
C THR A 246 4.36 -32.79 23.65
N ALA A 247 3.28 -33.57 23.71
CA ALA A 247 2.58 -33.83 24.95
C ALA A 247 3.47 -34.75 25.80
N THR A 248 4.13 -34.18 26.79
CA THR A 248 4.59 -34.92 27.95
C THR A 248 3.38 -35.34 28.78
N SER A 249 3.23 -36.67 28.92
CA SER A 249 2.45 -37.44 29.91
C SER A 249 0.93 -37.25 29.94
#